data_AF-C9SBE6-F1
#
_entry.id   AF-C9SBE6-F1
#
_cell.length_a   1.000
_cell.length_b   1.000
_cell.length_c   1.000
_cell.angle_alpha   90.00
_cell.angle_beta   90.00
_cell.angle_gamma   90.00
#
_symmetry.space_group_name_H-M   'P 1'
#
loop_
_entity.id
_entity.type
_entity.pdbx_description
1 polymer ?
#
loop_
_entity_poly.entity_id
_entity_poly.type
_entity_poly.pdbx_seq_one_letter_code
_entity_poly.pdbx_strand_id
1 'polypeptide(L)'
;MFQSSGPVREARIQRGGEDPKKVPLSPPTQKTPCPTTPTVEEDKTSSCPAPPRFTATPPRRVSSSASSTPRHPTRSTAHSMPPTLLRQKWRATSFHTRRNVLRTMLQHVLDNQEAICRAACLDSGKTMVDAQMGEILVTVEKLMWTLKHGEKALQPSRRPTNFLMAYKKNEVRYEPLGVVAALVSWNYPFHNLMGPIISSIFAGNGVLIKVSEHTAWSSQYFTSIARGALVVHGHDPGLVQTVATSCGAPASTAPSVLAVSNAAPFGLGASVFGSDADPVLLAVVDGLHTGMVAVNDFAVYYAVQLPFGGVGGSGYGRFAGEEGLRGLCNAKSICRDRIGSLGVRTSIPPPVRYPVADQERTWRFTRGIVDLGYGLSLGRKGSGLWGMARNA
;
A
#
# COMPACT_ATOMS: atom_id res chain seq x y z
N MET A 1 45.70 30.32 -19.96
CA MET A 1 47.18 30.31 -20.03
C MET A 1 47.67 29.49 -18.85
N PHE A 2 48.70 28.67 -19.06
CA PHE A 2 49.23 27.55 -18.26
C PHE A 2 48.65 26.15 -18.54
N GLN A 3 49.44 25.42 -19.34
CA GLN A 3 49.57 23.97 -19.53
C GLN A 3 50.11 23.33 -18.21
N SER A 4 50.26 22.03 -17.95
CA SER A 4 50.43 20.83 -18.76
C SER A 4 50.32 19.55 -17.88
N SER A 5 49.72 18.49 -18.44
CA SER A 5 50.09 17.05 -18.40
C SER A 5 50.69 16.36 -17.15
N GLY A 6 50.03 15.26 -16.75
CA GLY A 6 50.63 14.05 -16.19
C GLY A 6 49.69 12.83 -16.36
N PRO A 7 50.15 11.65 -16.83
CA PRO A 7 49.28 10.50 -17.12
C PRO A 7 48.99 9.65 -15.87
N VAL A 8 47.75 9.18 -15.74
CA VAL A 8 47.31 8.21 -14.72
C VAL A 8 47.85 6.83 -15.10
N ARG A 9 48.65 6.23 -14.22
CA ARG A 9 49.16 4.85 -14.38
C ARG A 9 48.05 3.84 -14.04
N GLU A 10 47.72 2.97 -14.98
CA GLU A 10 46.91 1.77 -14.75
C GLU A 10 47.69 0.77 -13.87
N ALA A 11 47.10 0.39 -12.74
CA ALA A 11 47.60 -0.68 -11.88
C ALA A 11 47.22 -2.04 -12.47
N ARG A 12 48.19 -2.72 -13.09
CA ARG A 12 48.10 -4.08 -13.58
C ARG A 12 48.32 -5.06 -12.41
N ILE A 13 47.27 -5.72 -11.94
CA ILE A 13 47.38 -6.80 -10.95
C ILE A 13 47.95 -8.04 -11.66
N GLN A 14 49.14 -8.47 -11.22
CA GLN A 14 49.80 -9.71 -11.65
C GLN A 14 49.04 -10.93 -11.10
N ARG A 15 48.69 -11.89 -11.97
CA ARG A 15 48.17 -13.20 -11.56
C ARG A 15 49.34 -14.07 -11.12
N GLY A 16 49.55 -14.20 -9.81
CA GLY A 16 50.34 -15.28 -9.23
C GLY A 16 49.53 -16.57 -9.24
N GLY A 17 50.07 -17.61 -9.88
CA GLY A 17 49.49 -18.94 -9.88
C GLY A 17 49.92 -19.72 -8.63
N GLU A 18 48.94 -20.18 -7.86
CA GLU A 18 49.06 -21.33 -6.96
C GLU A 18 47.75 -22.11 -7.01
N ASP A 19 47.85 -23.39 -7.39
CA ASP A 19 46.74 -24.35 -7.42
C ASP A 19 46.21 -24.61 -6.00
N PRO A 20 44.90 -24.49 -5.73
CA PRO A 20 44.36 -24.88 -4.43
C PRO A 20 44.30 -26.41 -4.32
N LYS A 21 45.17 -26.96 -3.46
CA LYS A 21 45.16 -28.36 -3.02
C LYS A 21 43.76 -28.77 -2.55
N LYS A 22 43.20 -29.82 -3.18
CA LYS A 22 41.98 -30.51 -2.76
C LYS A 22 42.14 -31.05 -1.33
N VAL A 23 41.37 -30.52 -0.38
CA VAL A 23 41.18 -31.13 0.94
C VAL A 23 40.03 -32.15 0.82
N PRO A 24 40.23 -33.44 1.14
CA PRO A 24 39.13 -34.40 1.14
C PRO A 24 38.23 -34.18 2.36
N LEU A 25 36.94 -33.92 2.13
CA LEU A 25 35.92 -33.92 3.17
C LEU A 25 35.50 -35.37 3.45
N SER A 26 35.86 -35.89 4.62
CA SER A 26 35.35 -37.17 5.13
C SER A 26 33.90 -37.01 5.61
N PRO A 27 33.00 -38.00 5.36
CA PRO A 27 31.62 -37.94 5.80
C PRO A 27 31.51 -38.10 7.33
N PRO A 28 30.54 -37.46 8.00
CA PRO A 28 30.37 -37.59 9.45
C PRO A 28 29.81 -38.97 9.83
N THR A 29 30.47 -39.58 10.81
CA THR A 29 30.17 -40.89 11.41
C THR A 29 28.84 -40.88 12.17
N GLN A 30 28.01 -41.91 11.98
CA GLN A 30 26.79 -42.17 12.77
C GLN A 30 27.10 -42.80 14.14
N LYS A 31 26.15 -42.58 15.10
CA LYS A 31 25.82 -43.27 16.39
C LYS A 31 25.90 -42.29 17.59
N THR A 32 24.98 -42.18 18.55
CA THR A 32 23.79 -42.96 19.04
C THR A 32 23.01 -42.06 20.06
N PRO A 33 21.82 -42.46 20.60
CA PRO A 33 20.77 -41.55 21.08
C PRO A 33 20.90 -40.96 22.51
N CYS A 34 20.01 -40.00 22.75
CA CYS A 34 19.82 -39.04 23.85
C CYS A 34 19.58 -39.64 25.26
N PRO A 35 19.99 -38.94 26.34
CA PRO A 35 19.44 -39.11 27.69
C PRO A 35 18.38 -38.04 28.03
N THR A 36 17.19 -38.52 28.45
CA THR A 36 16.05 -37.78 28.99
C THR A 36 16.25 -37.27 30.42
N THR A 37 15.84 -36.03 30.72
CA THR A 37 15.21 -35.57 32.01
C THR A 37 14.82 -34.08 31.93
N PRO A 38 13.97 -33.53 32.83
CA PRO A 38 12.67 -33.96 33.35
C PRO A 38 11.53 -33.00 32.91
N THR A 39 10.30 -33.49 33.01
CA THR A 39 9.03 -32.76 32.85
C THR A 39 8.88 -31.61 33.84
N VAL A 40 8.60 -30.41 33.33
CA VAL A 40 8.03 -29.28 34.09
C VAL A 40 6.51 -29.30 33.85
N GLU A 41 5.73 -29.33 34.93
CA GLU A 41 4.27 -29.22 34.91
C GLU A 41 3.84 -27.84 34.36
N GLU A 42 3.08 -27.83 33.27
CA GLU A 42 2.38 -26.64 32.79
C GLU A 42 0.96 -26.58 33.37
N ASP A 43 0.70 -25.47 34.05
CA ASP A 43 -0.58 -25.09 34.64
C ASP A 43 -1.65 -24.85 33.56
N LYS A 44 -2.81 -25.49 33.73
CA LYS A 44 -3.93 -25.49 32.78
C LYS A 44 -4.86 -24.30 33.05
N THR A 45 -4.74 -23.20 32.31
CA THR A 45 -5.88 -22.29 32.06
C THR A 45 -5.83 -21.57 30.70
N SER A 46 -6.96 -21.61 29.98
CA SER A 46 -7.31 -20.92 28.72
C SER A 46 -6.89 -21.57 27.38
N SER A 47 -7.80 -22.37 26.79
CA SER A 47 -7.66 -22.91 25.43
C SER A 47 -8.27 -21.96 24.38
N CYS A 48 -7.43 -21.21 23.66
CA CYS A 48 -7.77 -20.68 22.35
C CYS A 48 -7.51 -21.76 21.28
N PRO A 49 -8.42 -22.04 20.34
CA PRO A 49 -8.16 -23.00 19.27
C PRO A 49 -7.07 -22.48 18.32
N ALA A 50 -6.09 -23.33 18.01
CA ALA A 50 -5.03 -23.03 17.05
C ALA A 50 -5.61 -22.78 15.64
N PRO A 51 -5.12 -21.79 14.89
CA PRO A 51 -5.60 -21.53 13.53
C PRO A 51 -5.20 -22.68 12.59
N PRO A 52 -6.06 -23.03 11.60
CA PRO A 52 -5.77 -24.11 10.66
C PRO A 52 -4.54 -23.77 9.79
N ARG A 53 -3.58 -24.70 9.72
CA ARG A 53 -2.43 -24.62 8.81
C ARG A 53 -2.84 -25.04 7.40
N PHE A 54 -2.51 -24.21 6.40
CA PHE A 54 -2.62 -24.54 4.98
C PHE A 54 -1.23 -24.57 4.34
N THR A 55 -0.92 -25.66 3.65
CA THR A 55 0.31 -25.84 2.88
C THR A 55 0.05 -25.57 1.40
N ALA A 56 0.68 -24.52 0.86
CA ALA A 56 0.72 -24.30 -0.59
C ALA A 56 1.72 -25.30 -1.20
N THR A 57 1.26 -26.18 -2.07
CA THR A 57 2.15 -27.13 -2.77
C THR A 57 2.91 -26.39 -3.89
N PRO A 58 4.25 -26.48 -3.97
CA PRO A 58 4.98 -25.87 -5.07
C PRO A 58 4.58 -26.51 -6.41
N PRO A 59 4.47 -25.74 -7.51
CA PRO A 59 4.19 -26.29 -8.82
C PRO A 59 5.32 -27.25 -9.23
N ARG A 60 4.92 -28.41 -9.75
CA ARG A 60 5.83 -29.49 -10.20
C ARG A 60 6.84 -28.91 -11.19
N ARG A 61 8.13 -29.23 -11.01
CA ARG A 61 9.24 -28.80 -11.87
C ARG A 61 8.93 -29.18 -13.33
N VAL A 62 8.54 -28.21 -14.14
CA VAL A 62 8.41 -28.40 -15.59
C VAL A 62 9.82 -28.35 -16.16
N SER A 63 10.25 -29.45 -16.79
CA SER A 63 11.50 -29.52 -17.54
C SER A 63 11.55 -28.39 -18.57
N SER A 64 12.73 -27.79 -18.72
CA SER A 64 13.06 -26.71 -19.65
C SER A 64 12.55 -26.98 -21.07
N SER A 65 11.34 -26.50 -21.34
CA SER A 65 10.83 -26.22 -22.68
C SER A 65 10.19 -24.84 -22.53
N ALA A 66 10.57 -23.92 -23.43
CA ALA A 66 10.13 -22.53 -23.39
C ALA A 66 8.61 -22.47 -23.18
N SER A 67 8.18 -21.94 -22.04
CA SER A 67 6.76 -21.85 -21.72
C SER A 67 6.11 -20.83 -22.66
N SER A 68 5.48 -21.31 -23.72
CA SER A 68 4.47 -20.57 -24.44
C SER A 68 3.31 -20.31 -23.48
N THR A 69 3.21 -19.08 -22.96
CA THR A 69 2.07 -18.64 -22.16
C THR A 69 0.80 -18.83 -23.00
N PRO A 70 -0.21 -19.58 -22.55
CA PRO A 70 -1.47 -19.67 -23.29
C PRO A 70 -2.12 -18.29 -23.32
N ARG A 71 -2.51 -17.80 -24.51
CA ARG A 71 -3.47 -16.70 -24.59
C ARG A 71 -4.76 -17.20 -23.94
N HIS A 72 -5.24 -16.50 -22.91
CA HIS A 72 -6.47 -16.88 -22.22
C HIS A 72 -7.63 -16.97 -23.23
N PRO A 73 -8.36 -18.10 -23.31
CA PRO A 73 -9.63 -18.13 -24.01
C PRO A 73 -10.65 -17.31 -23.22
N THR A 74 -11.36 -16.45 -23.93
CA THR A 74 -12.54 -15.75 -23.43
C THR A 74 -13.60 -16.77 -23.05
N ARG A 75 -14.06 -16.70 -21.79
CA ARG A 75 -15.27 -17.33 -21.24
C ARG A 75 -15.11 -18.77 -20.70
N SER A 76 -15.05 -18.88 -19.38
CA SER A 76 -15.39 -20.12 -18.65
C SER A 76 -16.61 -19.85 -17.76
N THR A 77 -17.68 -20.59 -18.02
CA THR A 77 -18.93 -20.65 -17.26
C THR A 77 -18.82 -21.73 -16.19
N ALA A 78 -18.90 -21.35 -14.91
CA ALA A 78 -19.18 -22.26 -13.80
C ALA A 78 -20.13 -21.55 -12.82
N HIS A 79 -21.16 -22.27 -12.38
CA HIS A 79 -22.19 -21.79 -11.46
C HIS A 79 -21.59 -21.38 -10.11
N SER A 80 -21.44 -20.09 -9.89
CA SER A 80 -21.10 -19.46 -8.61
C SER A 80 -21.86 -18.12 -8.53
N MET A 81 -22.20 -17.65 -7.33
CA MET A 81 -22.85 -16.35 -7.13
C MET A 81 -22.17 -15.26 -7.99
N PRO A 82 -22.92 -14.33 -8.62
CA PRO A 82 -22.35 -13.27 -9.42
C PRO A 82 -21.18 -12.59 -8.69
N PRO A 83 -20.02 -12.35 -9.34
CA PRO A 83 -18.85 -11.73 -8.71
C PRO A 83 -19.15 -10.40 -8.01
N THR A 84 -20.26 -9.74 -8.33
CA THR A 84 -20.75 -8.51 -7.72
C THR A 84 -21.31 -8.71 -6.30
N LEU A 85 -22.01 -9.82 -6.03
CA LEU A 85 -22.62 -10.08 -4.71
C LEU A 85 -21.56 -10.48 -3.66
N LEU A 86 -20.56 -11.28 -4.06
CA LEU A 86 -19.44 -11.65 -3.20
C LEU A 86 -18.58 -10.42 -2.81
N ARG A 87 -18.43 -9.46 -3.72
CA ARG A 87 -17.74 -8.19 -3.46
C ARG A 87 -18.51 -7.28 -2.49
N GLN A 88 -19.84 -7.23 -2.60
CA GLN A 88 -20.68 -6.50 -1.64
C GLN A 88 -20.58 -7.12 -0.24
N LYS A 89 -20.53 -8.45 -0.13
CA LYS A 89 -20.28 -9.16 1.13
C LYS A 89 -18.92 -8.78 1.73
N TRP A 90 -17.84 -8.81 0.94
CA TRP A 90 -16.51 -8.43 1.42
C TRP A 90 -16.45 -6.98 1.91
N ARG A 91 -17.02 -6.05 1.15
CA ARG A 91 -17.11 -4.63 1.52
C ARG A 91 -17.79 -4.40 2.87
N ALA A 92 -18.77 -5.22 3.23
CA ALA A 92 -19.51 -5.12 4.48
C ALA A 92 -18.83 -5.79 5.69
N THR A 93 -17.72 -6.50 5.49
CA THR A 93 -16.99 -7.16 6.59
C THR A 93 -16.38 -6.15 7.57
N SER A 94 -16.22 -6.57 8.82
CA SER A 94 -15.59 -5.77 9.88
C SER A 94 -14.06 -5.74 9.73
N PHE A 95 -13.40 -4.74 10.34
CA PHE A 95 -11.94 -4.72 10.44
C PHE A 95 -11.37 -5.95 11.14
N HIS A 96 -12.09 -6.51 12.11
CA HIS A 96 -11.68 -7.75 12.79
C HIS A 96 -11.54 -8.92 11.81
N THR A 97 -12.57 -9.15 10.98
CA THR A 97 -12.54 -10.19 9.94
C THR A 97 -11.37 -9.99 8.98
N ARG A 98 -11.17 -8.76 8.49
CA ARG A 98 -10.09 -8.44 7.55
C ARG A 98 -8.70 -8.62 8.18
N ARG A 99 -8.53 -8.28 9.45
CA ARG A 99 -7.29 -8.53 10.21
C ARG A 99 -6.99 -10.01 10.33
N ASN A 100 -7.99 -10.88 10.54
CA ASN A 100 -7.75 -12.31 10.68
C ASN A 100 -7.20 -12.92 9.39
N VAL A 101 -7.71 -12.49 8.22
CA VAL A 101 -7.12 -12.86 6.92
C VAL A 101 -5.66 -12.43 6.83
N LEU A 102 -5.35 -11.16 7.14
CA LEU A 102 -3.97 -10.67 7.09
C LEU A 102 -3.05 -11.34 8.12
N ARG A 103 -3.55 -11.73 9.31
CA ARG A 103 -2.78 -12.50 10.29
C ARG A 103 -2.42 -13.89 9.77
N THR A 104 -3.34 -14.56 9.10
CA THR A 104 -3.06 -15.85 8.45
C THR A 104 -2.03 -15.69 7.32
N MET A 105 -2.12 -14.62 6.52
CA MET A 105 -1.09 -14.31 5.53
C MET A 105 0.27 -14.07 6.19
N LEU A 106 0.32 -13.25 7.25
CA LEU A 106 1.55 -12.98 8.00
C LEU A 106 2.18 -14.25 8.55
N GLN A 107 1.39 -15.10 9.21
CA GLN A 107 1.90 -16.37 9.75
C GLN A 107 2.47 -17.25 8.64
N HIS A 108 1.75 -17.38 7.51
CA HIS A 108 2.25 -18.17 6.39
C HIS A 108 3.56 -17.62 5.83
N VAL A 109 3.69 -16.29 5.71
CA VAL A 109 4.93 -15.65 5.24
C VAL A 109 6.08 -15.93 6.19
N LEU A 110 5.87 -15.82 7.51
CA LEU A 110 6.88 -16.08 8.53
C LEU A 110 7.31 -17.55 8.57
N ASP A 111 6.38 -18.48 8.38
CA ASP A 111 6.65 -19.92 8.39
C ASP A 111 7.35 -20.40 7.10
N ASN A 112 7.22 -19.66 6.00
CA ASN A 112 7.66 -20.08 4.66
C ASN A 112 8.65 -19.10 4.00
N GLN A 113 9.36 -18.30 4.79
CA GLN A 113 10.28 -17.25 4.30
C GLN A 113 11.28 -17.81 3.29
N GLU A 114 11.91 -18.94 3.58
CA GLU A 114 12.91 -19.53 2.71
C GLU A 114 12.33 -19.93 1.34
N ALA A 115 11.14 -20.53 1.32
CA ALA A 115 10.49 -20.94 0.08
C ALA A 115 10.08 -19.72 -0.77
N ILE A 116 9.58 -18.66 -0.12
CA ILE A 116 9.22 -17.40 -0.77
C ILE A 116 10.48 -16.74 -1.37
N CYS A 117 11.56 -16.65 -0.59
CA CYS A 117 12.84 -16.12 -1.06
C CYS A 117 13.37 -16.90 -2.24
N ARG A 118 13.42 -18.24 -2.17
CA ARG A 118 13.88 -19.09 -3.27
C ARG A 118 13.06 -18.87 -4.55
N ALA A 119 11.74 -18.75 -4.45
CA ALA A 119 10.89 -18.45 -5.60
C ALA A 119 11.19 -17.07 -6.21
N ALA A 120 11.40 -16.04 -5.38
CA ALA A 120 11.78 -14.72 -5.84
C ALA A 120 13.18 -14.70 -6.50
N CYS A 121 14.15 -15.42 -5.93
CA CYS A 121 15.49 -15.58 -6.49
C CYS A 121 15.48 -16.24 -7.87
N LEU A 122 14.66 -17.28 -8.06
CA LEU A 122 14.56 -17.99 -9.34
C LEU A 122 14.00 -17.12 -10.46
N ASP A 123 13.05 -16.24 -10.16
CA ASP A 123 12.42 -15.39 -11.17
C ASP A 123 13.20 -14.11 -11.45
N SER A 124 13.69 -13.43 -10.41
CA SER A 124 14.31 -12.11 -10.57
C SER A 124 15.84 -12.13 -10.53
N GLY A 125 16.46 -13.30 -10.28
CA GLY A 125 17.92 -13.44 -10.17
C GLY A 125 18.55 -12.84 -8.91
N LYS A 126 17.74 -12.44 -7.92
CA LYS A 126 18.24 -11.84 -6.66
C LYS A 126 18.90 -12.87 -5.74
N THR A 127 19.79 -12.41 -4.86
CA THR A 127 20.38 -13.29 -3.84
C THR A 127 19.36 -13.60 -2.73
N MET A 128 19.59 -14.69 -1.98
CA MET A 128 18.74 -15.04 -0.84
C MET A 128 18.72 -13.95 0.24
N VAL A 129 19.84 -13.25 0.44
CA VAL A 129 19.95 -12.15 1.42
C VAL A 129 19.13 -10.96 0.95
N ASP A 130 19.26 -10.57 -0.32
CA ASP A 130 18.45 -9.48 -0.90
C ASP A 130 16.96 -9.81 -0.91
N ALA A 131 16.60 -11.07 -1.15
CA ALA A 131 15.22 -11.53 -1.05
C ALA A 131 14.71 -11.46 0.39
N GLN A 132 15.51 -11.89 1.38
CA GLN A 132 15.12 -11.83 2.78
C GLN A 132 14.88 -10.39 3.26
N MET A 133 15.77 -9.46 2.91
CA MET A 133 15.65 -8.05 3.30
C MET A 133 14.62 -7.30 2.46
N GLY A 134 14.57 -7.53 1.15
CA GLY A 134 13.77 -6.76 0.22
C GLY A 134 12.40 -7.33 -0.12
N GLU A 135 12.14 -8.62 0.13
CA GLU A 135 10.83 -9.23 -0.07
C GLU A 135 10.12 -9.47 1.26
N ILE A 136 10.79 -10.18 2.16
CA ILE A 136 10.16 -10.68 3.39
C ILE A 136 10.01 -9.56 4.41
N LEU A 137 11.12 -8.93 4.81
CA LEU A 137 11.12 -7.93 5.87
C LEU A 137 10.12 -6.80 5.59
N VAL A 138 10.16 -6.22 4.39
CA VAL A 138 9.26 -5.12 3.99
C VAL A 138 7.79 -5.55 3.87
N THR A 139 7.51 -6.81 3.50
CA THR A 139 6.14 -7.32 3.42
C THR A 139 5.57 -7.65 4.79
N VAL A 140 6.38 -8.24 5.66
CA VAL A 140 6.06 -8.49 7.07
C VAL A 140 5.78 -7.16 7.77
N GLU A 141 6.64 -6.15 7.58
CA GLU A 141 6.44 -4.84 8.17
C GLU A 141 5.14 -4.18 7.67
N LYS A 142 4.84 -4.29 6.37
CA LYS A 142 3.57 -3.79 5.83
C LYS A 142 2.35 -4.51 6.43
N LEU A 143 2.41 -5.82 6.60
CA LEU A 143 1.36 -6.59 7.27
C LEU A 143 1.20 -6.15 8.72
N MET A 144 2.29 -6.06 9.47
CA MET A 144 2.31 -5.66 10.88
C MET A 144 1.75 -4.25 11.08
N TRP A 145 2.22 -3.29 10.29
CA TRP A 145 1.72 -1.92 10.34
C TRP A 145 0.24 -1.85 10.00
N THR A 146 -0.22 -2.55 8.96
CA THR A 146 -1.63 -2.57 8.57
C THR A 146 -2.50 -3.20 9.66
N LEU A 147 -2.04 -4.29 10.28
CA LEU A 147 -2.73 -4.93 11.40
C LEU A 147 -2.86 -3.99 12.61
N LYS A 148 -1.78 -3.28 12.96
CA LYS A 148 -1.71 -2.41 14.14
C LYS A 148 -2.41 -1.06 13.94
N HIS A 149 -2.20 -0.42 12.80
CA HIS A 149 -2.60 0.98 12.57
C HIS A 149 -3.74 1.14 11.56
N GLY A 150 -4.01 0.14 10.71
CA GLY A 150 -4.92 0.30 9.57
C GLY A 150 -6.35 0.68 9.96
N GLU A 151 -6.88 0.15 11.05
CA GLU A 151 -8.24 0.50 11.50
C GLU A 151 -8.31 1.97 11.92
N LYS A 152 -7.33 2.44 12.69
CA LYS A 152 -7.23 3.85 13.08
C LYS A 152 -7.10 4.75 11.85
N ALA A 153 -6.31 4.34 10.86
CA ALA A 153 -6.12 5.07 9.61
C ALA A 153 -7.44 5.25 8.81
N LEU A 154 -8.34 4.26 8.87
CA LEU A 154 -9.62 4.23 8.16
C LEU A 154 -10.84 4.59 9.03
N GLN A 155 -10.64 4.99 10.29
CA GLN A 155 -11.73 5.46 11.14
C GLN A 155 -12.31 6.79 10.63
N PRO A 156 -13.62 7.04 10.82
CA PRO A 156 -14.23 8.31 10.46
C PRO A 156 -13.51 9.49 11.12
N SER A 157 -13.03 10.42 10.30
CA SER A 157 -12.33 11.62 10.75
C SER A 157 -13.32 12.75 10.99
N ARG A 158 -13.39 13.29 12.22
CA ARG A 158 -14.26 14.43 12.54
C ARG A 158 -13.67 15.73 12.03
N ARG A 159 -14.52 16.62 11.51
CA ARG A 159 -14.13 17.97 11.10
C ARG A 159 -14.75 19.02 12.01
N PRO A 160 -14.03 20.10 12.36
CA PRO A 160 -14.59 21.17 13.17
C PRO A 160 -15.76 21.84 12.45
N THR A 161 -16.64 22.44 13.25
CA THR A 161 -17.74 23.31 12.79
C THR A 161 -17.41 24.75 13.09
N ASN A 162 -18.03 25.69 12.36
CA ASN A 162 -17.99 27.11 12.71
C ASN A 162 -19.15 27.47 13.65
N PHE A 163 -19.14 28.69 14.19
CA PHE A 163 -20.17 29.20 15.10
C PHE A 163 -21.58 29.09 14.50
N LEU A 164 -21.77 29.53 13.25
CA LEU A 164 -23.07 29.52 12.56
C LEU A 164 -23.61 28.10 12.37
N MET A 165 -22.73 27.11 12.26
CA MET A 165 -23.05 25.70 12.03
C MET A 165 -22.69 24.83 13.24
N ALA A 166 -22.65 25.38 14.46
CA ALA A 166 -22.29 24.64 15.68
C ALA A 166 -23.24 23.46 15.97
N TYR A 167 -24.48 23.54 15.48
CA TYR A 167 -25.48 22.47 15.56
C TYR A 167 -25.24 21.35 14.53
N LYS A 168 -24.21 21.44 13.67
CA LYS A 168 -23.82 20.37 12.76
C LYS A 168 -22.83 19.39 13.41
N LYS A 169 -22.75 18.20 12.84
CA LYS A 169 -21.74 17.18 13.08
C LYS A 169 -21.15 16.78 11.73
N ASN A 170 -19.86 17.08 11.56
CA ASN A 170 -19.13 16.86 10.32
C ASN A 170 -18.14 15.71 10.49
N GLU A 171 -18.18 14.75 9.58
CA GLU A 171 -17.21 13.65 9.53
C GLU A 171 -16.88 13.27 8.09
N VAL A 172 -15.68 12.75 7.88
CA VAL A 172 -15.23 12.13 6.64
C VAL A 172 -15.17 10.63 6.87
N ARG A 173 -15.91 9.86 6.06
CA ARG A 173 -15.86 8.39 6.06
C ARG A 173 -15.06 7.89 4.87
N TYR A 174 -14.25 6.86 5.08
CA TYR A 174 -13.45 6.22 4.05
C TYR A 174 -14.18 4.97 3.56
N GLU A 175 -14.81 5.04 2.39
CA GLU A 175 -15.56 3.92 1.80
C GLU A 175 -14.71 3.22 0.73
N PRO A 176 -14.58 1.89 0.70
CA PRO A 176 -13.79 1.21 -0.33
C PRO A 176 -14.32 1.49 -1.75
N LEU A 177 -13.40 1.61 -2.70
CA LEU A 177 -13.69 1.85 -4.12
C LEU A 177 -14.38 0.66 -4.80
N GLY A 178 -14.20 -0.55 -4.28
CA GLY A 178 -14.79 -1.78 -4.80
C GLY A 178 -13.74 -2.69 -5.42
N VAL A 179 -13.33 -2.43 -6.66
CA VAL A 179 -12.26 -3.20 -7.33
C VAL A 179 -11.17 -2.24 -7.74
N VAL A 180 -9.95 -2.53 -7.32
CA VAL A 180 -8.76 -1.73 -7.65
C VAL A 180 -7.80 -2.55 -8.49
N ALA A 181 -7.12 -1.87 -9.42
CA ALA A 181 -6.08 -2.48 -10.23
C ALA A 181 -4.70 -1.98 -9.79
N ALA A 182 -3.71 -2.87 -9.72
CA ALA A 182 -2.33 -2.53 -9.44
C ALA A 182 -1.43 -3.08 -10.55
N LEU A 183 -0.49 -2.27 -11.04
CA LEU A 183 0.53 -2.69 -12.00
C LEU A 183 1.86 -2.73 -11.26
N VAL A 184 2.52 -3.89 -11.25
CA VAL A 184 3.66 -4.15 -10.35
C VAL A 184 4.90 -4.57 -11.13
N SER A 185 6.06 -4.05 -10.73
CA SER A 185 7.36 -4.31 -11.36
C SER A 185 8.03 -5.58 -10.87
N TRP A 186 9.05 -6.03 -11.59
CA TRP A 186 9.74 -7.33 -11.39
C TRP A 186 10.86 -7.32 -10.36
N ASN A 187 11.30 -6.15 -9.87
CA ASN A 187 12.49 -6.02 -9.04
C ASN A 187 12.28 -6.51 -7.60
N TYR A 188 11.06 -6.42 -7.07
CA TYR A 188 10.65 -7.03 -5.80
C TYR A 188 9.36 -7.82 -5.98
N PRO A 189 9.39 -8.98 -6.67
CA PRO A 189 8.18 -9.61 -7.17
C PRO A 189 7.19 -10.03 -6.09
N PHE A 190 7.66 -10.39 -4.90
CA PHE A 190 6.77 -10.77 -3.80
C PHE A 190 6.20 -9.53 -3.13
N HIS A 191 7.04 -8.59 -2.71
CA HIS A 191 6.60 -7.37 -2.02
C HIS A 191 5.70 -6.50 -2.90
N ASN A 192 6.09 -6.25 -4.15
CA ASN A 192 5.32 -5.40 -5.06
C ASN A 192 3.95 -6.01 -5.37
N LEU A 193 3.83 -7.34 -5.36
CA LEU A 193 2.56 -8.04 -5.52
C LEU A 193 1.74 -7.99 -4.23
N MET A 194 2.34 -8.29 -3.08
CA MET A 194 1.65 -8.41 -1.80
C MET A 194 1.22 -7.05 -1.24
N GLY A 195 2.01 -6.00 -1.43
CA GLY A 195 1.74 -4.67 -0.90
C GLY A 195 0.35 -4.14 -1.29
N PRO A 196 0.00 -4.08 -2.59
CA PRO A 196 -1.34 -3.73 -3.04
C PRO A 196 -2.43 -4.67 -2.54
N ILE A 197 -2.17 -5.98 -2.45
CA ILE A 197 -3.13 -6.96 -1.90
C ILE A 197 -3.47 -6.62 -0.45
N ILE A 198 -2.45 -6.45 0.39
CA ILE A 198 -2.60 -6.17 1.82
C ILE A 198 -3.47 -4.94 2.02
N SER A 199 -3.13 -3.83 1.34
CA SER A 199 -3.86 -2.57 1.44
C SER A 199 -5.30 -2.70 0.89
N SER A 200 -5.50 -3.41 -0.22
CA SER A 200 -6.82 -3.57 -0.85
C SER A 200 -7.77 -4.42 -0.01
N ILE A 201 -7.30 -5.59 0.41
CA ILE A 201 -8.06 -6.52 1.26
C ILE A 201 -8.43 -5.84 2.57
N PHE A 202 -7.48 -5.13 3.22
CA PHE A 202 -7.77 -4.41 4.45
C PHE A 202 -8.81 -3.29 4.27
N ALA A 203 -8.68 -2.49 3.22
CA ALA A 203 -9.63 -1.41 2.91
C ALA A 203 -11.04 -1.94 2.56
N GLY A 204 -11.16 -3.22 2.19
CA GLY A 204 -12.43 -3.85 1.81
C GLY A 204 -12.67 -3.87 0.30
N ASN A 205 -11.60 -3.75 -0.48
CA ASN A 205 -11.60 -3.86 -1.94
C ASN A 205 -11.25 -5.28 -2.39
N GLY A 206 -11.74 -5.67 -3.56
CA GLY A 206 -11.09 -6.68 -4.38
C GLY A 206 -9.96 -6.06 -5.21
N VAL A 207 -8.99 -6.85 -5.62
CA VAL A 207 -7.80 -6.39 -6.33
C VAL A 207 -7.48 -7.26 -7.54
N LEU A 208 -7.19 -6.60 -8.67
CA LEU A 208 -6.61 -7.20 -9.86
C LEU A 208 -5.19 -6.67 -10.04
N ILE A 209 -4.22 -7.55 -10.20
CA ILE A 209 -2.82 -7.14 -10.25
C ILE A 209 -2.25 -7.56 -11.60
N LYS A 210 -1.80 -6.59 -12.38
CA LYS A 210 -0.96 -6.85 -13.54
C LYS A 210 0.47 -7.01 -13.05
N VAL A 211 1.00 -8.22 -13.17
CA VAL A 211 2.38 -8.53 -12.79
C VAL A 211 3.32 -8.37 -13.98
N SER A 212 4.60 -8.14 -13.70
CA SER A 212 5.60 -8.18 -14.75
C SER A 212 5.71 -9.59 -15.35
N GLU A 213 5.84 -9.65 -16.66
CA GLU A 213 6.12 -10.85 -17.44
C GLU A 213 7.41 -11.55 -16.98
N HIS A 214 8.38 -10.81 -16.47
CA HIS A 214 9.64 -11.36 -15.94
C HIS A 214 9.45 -12.18 -14.67
N THR A 215 8.35 -11.96 -13.95
CA THR A 215 8.07 -12.62 -12.66
C THR A 215 6.72 -13.34 -12.67
N ALA A 216 6.25 -13.69 -13.87
CA ALA A 216 4.94 -14.29 -14.07
C ALA A 216 4.83 -15.67 -13.39
N TRP A 217 5.92 -16.44 -13.33
CA TRP A 217 5.93 -17.78 -12.72
C TRP A 217 5.73 -17.71 -11.21
N SER A 218 6.58 -16.97 -10.50
CA SER A 218 6.50 -16.82 -9.04
C SER A 218 5.22 -16.10 -8.59
N SER A 219 4.67 -15.23 -9.43
CA SER A 219 3.44 -14.50 -9.11
C SER A 219 2.25 -15.41 -8.84
N GLN A 220 2.12 -16.55 -9.52
CA GLN A 220 1.04 -17.50 -9.31
C GLN A 220 1.13 -18.12 -7.92
N TYR A 221 2.34 -18.51 -7.52
CA TYR A 221 2.62 -19.01 -6.18
C TYR A 221 2.32 -17.94 -5.12
N PHE A 222 2.80 -16.71 -5.29
CA PHE A 222 2.55 -15.62 -4.33
C PHE A 222 1.06 -15.27 -4.21
N THR A 223 0.33 -15.29 -5.32
CA THR A 223 -1.14 -15.10 -5.33
C THR A 223 -1.85 -16.18 -4.50
N SER A 224 -1.36 -17.41 -4.56
CA SER A 224 -1.96 -18.54 -3.84
C SER A 224 -1.91 -18.34 -2.31
N ILE A 225 -0.92 -17.60 -1.79
CA ILE A 225 -0.80 -17.29 -0.37
C ILE A 225 -1.99 -16.43 0.09
N ALA A 226 -2.26 -15.33 -0.61
CA ALA A 226 -3.37 -14.45 -0.30
C ALA A 226 -4.73 -15.14 -0.48
N ARG A 227 -4.89 -15.91 -1.57
CA ARG A 227 -6.11 -16.69 -1.83
C ARG A 227 -6.35 -17.77 -0.78
N GLY A 228 -5.30 -18.49 -0.38
CA GLY A 228 -5.38 -19.50 0.67
C GLY A 228 -5.84 -18.92 1.99
N ALA A 229 -5.30 -17.75 2.39
CA ALA A 229 -5.75 -17.06 3.58
C ALA A 229 -7.23 -16.64 3.50
N LEU A 230 -7.70 -16.16 2.35
CA LEU A 230 -9.13 -15.85 2.15
C LEU A 230 -10.01 -17.11 2.29
N VAL A 231 -9.61 -18.22 1.67
CA VAL A 231 -10.34 -19.50 1.72
C VAL A 231 -10.44 -20.03 3.15
N VAL A 232 -9.35 -19.95 3.92
CA VAL A 232 -9.31 -20.38 5.33
C VAL A 232 -10.36 -19.65 6.19
N HIS A 233 -10.63 -18.38 5.88
CA HIS A 233 -11.66 -17.57 6.57
C HIS A 233 -13.04 -17.61 5.87
N GLY A 234 -13.25 -18.52 4.91
CA GLY A 234 -14.53 -18.69 4.22
C GLY A 234 -14.87 -17.55 3.24
N HIS A 235 -13.86 -16.88 2.71
CA HIS A 235 -14.01 -15.79 1.74
C HIS A 235 -13.65 -16.22 0.32
N ASP A 236 -14.21 -15.51 -0.65
CA ASP A 236 -13.98 -15.79 -2.07
C ASP A 236 -12.52 -15.49 -2.47
N PRO A 237 -11.74 -16.49 -2.93
CA PRO A 237 -10.39 -16.25 -3.44
C PRO A 237 -10.37 -15.36 -4.70
N GLY A 238 -11.50 -15.23 -5.40
CA GLY A 238 -11.69 -14.33 -6.54
C GLY A 238 -11.57 -12.84 -6.21
N LEU A 239 -11.50 -12.47 -4.93
CA LEU A 239 -11.16 -11.11 -4.47
C LEU A 239 -9.73 -10.72 -4.83
N VAL A 240 -8.82 -11.67 -5.04
CA VAL A 240 -7.44 -11.42 -5.48
C VAL A 240 -7.22 -12.11 -6.81
N GLN A 241 -6.85 -11.35 -7.84
CA GLN A 241 -6.54 -11.89 -9.15
C GLN A 241 -5.23 -11.31 -9.67
N THR A 242 -4.47 -12.13 -10.38
CA THR A 242 -3.24 -11.73 -11.05
C THR A 242 -3.35 -12.02 -12.54
N VAL A 243 -2.80 -11.14 -13.35
CA VAL A 243 -2.70 -11.28 -14.81
C VAL A 243 -1.29 -10.88 -15.22
N ALA A 244 -0.64 -11.70 -16.04
CA ALA A 244 0.61 -11.32 -16.70
C ALA A 244 0.29 -10.90 -18.13
N THR A 245 0.79 -9.73 -18.54
CA THR A 245 0.78 -9.31 -19.95
C THR A 245 2.21 -9.03 -20.37
N SER A 246 2.63 -9.60 -21.50
CA SER A 246 3.93 -9.35 -22.12
C SER A 246 3.85 -8.09 -22.97
N CYS A 247 4.65 -7.07 -22.66
CA CYS A 247 4.83 -5.91 -23.51
C CYS A 247 6.07 -6.14 -24.39
N GLY A 248 5.88 -6.40 -25.68
CA GLY A 248 6.98 -6.51 -26.64
C GLY A 248 7.40 -5.13 -27.14
N ALA A 249 8.70 -4.84 -27.15
CA ALA A 249 9.24 -3.80 -28.03
C ALA A 249 9.09 -4.26 -29.49
N PRO A 250 8.87 -3.35 -30.46
CA PRO A 250 8.74 -3.73 -31.86
C PRO A 250 10.02 -4.39 -32.43
N ALA A 251 11.18 -4.17 -31.80
CA ALA A 251 12.43 -4.87 -32.13
C ALA A 251 13.38 -4.99 -30.92
N SER A 252 14.23 -6.03 -30.91
CA SER A 252 15.27 -6.27 -29.89
C SER A 252 16.58 -5.49 -30.15
N THR A 253 16.47 -4.25 -30.63
CA THR A 253 17.65 -3.40 -30.89
C THR A 253 17.89 -2.47 -29.71
N ALA A 254 19.17 -2.22 -29.40
CA ALA A 254 19.55 -1.32 -28.30
C ALA A 254 18.82 0.05 -28.38
N PRO A 255 18.69 0.72 -29.55
CA PRO A 255 17.93 1.97 -29.65
C PRO A 255 16.44 1.84 -29.34
N SER A 256 15.78 0.74 -29.74
CA SER A 256 14.35 0.51 -29.48
C SER A 256 14.06 0.23 -28.00
N VAL A 257 14.99 -0.43 -27.31
CA VAL A 257 14.91 -0.68 -25.86
C VAL A 257 15.21 0.61 -25.08
N LEU A 258 16.18 1.41 -25.54
CA LEU A 258 16.54 2.70 -24.94
C LEU A 258 15.46 3.77 -25.11
N ALA A 259 14.72 3.78 -26.22
CA ALA A 259 13.60 4.70 -26.44
C ALA A 259 12.44 4.47 -25.46
N VAL A 260 12.20 3.23 -25.04
CA VAL A 260 11.21 2.87 -24.00
C VAL A 260 11.76 3.17 -22.60
N SER A 261 13.06 2.96 -22.38
CA SER A 261 13.70 3.11 -21.06
C SER A 261 13.93 4.56 -20.64
N ASN A 262 14.20 5.46 -21.59
CA ASN A 262 14.53 6.87 -21.34
C ASN A 262 13.32 7.82 -21.48
N ALA A 263 12.11 7.29 -21.55
CA ALA A 263 10.93 8.04 -21.95
C ALA A 263 10.36 9.00 -20.90
N ALA A 264 10.85 9.04 -19.64
CA ALA A 264 10.14 9.82 -18.63
C ALA A 264 10.96 10.76 -17.71
N PRO A 265 10.38 11.94 -17.40
CA PRO A 265 10.91 12.91 -16.44
C PRO A 265 10.53 12.47 -15.01
N PHE A 266 11.30 11.54 -14.45
CA PHE A 266 11.01 10.84 -13.18
C PHE A 266 11.48 11.60 -11.91
N GLY A 267 10.86 11.27 -10.78
CA GLY A 267 11.16 11.77 -9.43
C GLY A 267 10.61 10.86 -8.32
N LEU A 268 11.06 9.58 -8.27
CA LEU A 268 10.53 8.56 -7.36
C LEU A 268 11.00 8.76 -5.91
N GLY A 269 12.30 8.64 -5.64
CA GLY A 269 12.90 8.89 -4.34
C GLY A 269 14.41 9.05 -4.42
N ALA A 270 15.02 9.66 -3.41
CA ALA A 270 16.44 9.98 -3.35
C ALA A 270 17.06 9.55 -2.01
N SER A 271 18.36 9.29 -2.00
CA SER A 271 19.12 9.10 -0.77
C SER A 271 20.24 10.14 -0.72
N VAL A 272 20.39 10.81 0.43
CA VAL A 272 21.43 11.81 0.67
C VAL A 272 22.28 11.34 1.84
N PHE A 273 23.59 11.26 1.65
CA PHE A 273 24.54 10.86 2.70
C PHE A 273 25.41 12.07 3.07
N GLY A 274 25.52 12.38 4.35
CA GLY A 274 26.27 13.53 4.87
C GLY A 274 26.38 13.53 6.40
N SER A 275 27.25 14.36 6.96
CA SER A 275 27.32 14.50 8.42
C SER A 275 26.06 15.18 8.96
N ASP A 276 25.46 14.66 10.04
CA ASP A 276 24.29 15.29 10.68
C ASP A 276 24.59 16.72 11.20
N ALA A 277 25.87 17.05 11.40
CA ALA A 277 26.31 18.38 11.80
C ALA A 277 26.50 19.36 10.63
N ASP A 278 26.35 18.92 9.38
CA ASP A 278 26.49 19.76 8.20
C ASP A 278 25.21 20.57 7.94
N PRO A 279 25.25 21.91 8.07
CA PRO A 279 24.06 22.74 7.87
C PRO A 279 23.53 22.70 6.42
N VAL A 280 24.33 22.23 5.45
CA VAL A 280 23.94 22.12 4.03
C VAL A 280 23.05 20.90 3.78
N LEU A 281 23.10 19.88 4.64
CA LEU A 281 22.38 18.62 4.46
C LEU A 281 20.86 18.83 4.33
N LEU A 282 20.27 19.67 5.19
CA LEU A 282 18.84 19.97 5.14
C LEU A 282 18.46 20.79 3.90
N ALA A 283 19.30 21.74 3.48
CA ALA A 283 19.06 22.51 2.26
C ALA A 283 19.05 21.62 1.00
N VAL A 284 19.88 20.57 0.97
CA VAL A 284 19.87 19.56 -0.11
C VAL A 284 18.60 18.73 -0.06
N VAL A 285 18.15 18.29 1.13
CA VAL A 285 16.89 17.54 1.30
C VAL A 285 15.70 18.36 0.83
N ASP A 286 15.60 19.62 1.25
CA ASP A 286 14.50 20.53 0.90
C ASP A 286 14.46 20.88 -0.59
N GLY A 287 15.63 20.95 -1.23
CA GLY A 287 15.76 21.24 -2.67
C GLY A 287 15.46 20.06 -3.60
N LEU A 288 15.33 18.83 -3.09
CA LEU A 288 15.09 17.66 -3.93
C LEU A 288 13.62 17.55 -4.35
N HIS A 289 13.37 17.69 -5.65
CA HIS A 289 12.03 17.51 -6.23
C HIS A 289 11.72 16.02 -6.46
N THR A 290 11.54 15.27 -5.37
CA THR A 290 11.23 13.84 -5.41
C THR A 290 10.10 13.48 -4.46
N GLY A 291 9.53 12.30 -4.63
CA GLY A 291 8.47 11.83 -3.75
C GLY A 291 8.95 11.55 -2.32
N MET A 292 10.19 11.10 -2.12
CA MET A 292 10.72 10.65 -0.83
C MET A 292 12.23 10.90 -0.76
N VAL A 293 12.75 11.32 0.40
CA VAL A 293 14.19 11.51 0.64
C VAL A 293 14.62 10.81 1.94
N ALA A 294 15.71 10.04 1.88
CA ALA A 294 16.28 9.28 2.98
C ALA A 294 17.64 9.88 3.27
N VAL A 295 17.88 10.22 4.53
CA VAL A 295 19.12 10.86 4.99
C VAL A 295 19.96 9.82 5.70
N ASN A 296 21.21 9.66 5.26
CA ASN A 296 22.14 8.66 5.75
C ASN A 296 21.61 7.22 5.66
N ASP A 297 20.71 6.99 4.71
CA ASP A 297 20.02 5.71 4.55
C ASP A 297 19.56 5.47 3.11
N PHE A 298 19.28 4.22 2.77
CA PHE A 298 18.83 3.81 1.45
C PHE A 298 17.61 2.88 1.52
N ALA A 299 16.55 3.26 0.80
CA ALA A 299 15.33 2.45 0.63
C ALA A 299 14.58 2.09 1.92
N VAL A 300 14.87 2.72 3.07
CA VAL A 300 14.23 2.38 4.35
C VAL A 300 12.76 2.83 4.45
N TYR A 301 12.27 3.70 3.57
CA TYR A 301 10.85 4.13 3.54
C TYR A 301 9.85 2.97 3.59
N TYR A 302 10.17 1.85 2.94
CA TYR A 302 9.36 0.64 2.94
C TYR A 302 9.32 -0.02 4.33
N ALA A 303 10.45 -0.03 5.02
CA ALA A 303 10.59 -0.61 6.35
C ALA A 303 10.04 0.29 7.47
N VAL A 304 9.78 1.58 7.20
CA VAL A 304 9.18 2.50 8.17
C VAL A 304 7.77 2.97 7.80
N GLN A 305 7.20 2.41 6.71
CA GLN A 305 5.82 2.64 6.29
C GLN A 305 5.47 4.12 6.05
N LEU A 306 6.45 4.90 5.59
CA LEU A 306 6.21 6.27 5.10
C LEU A 306 5.46 6.26 3.75
N PRO A 307 4.83 7.38 3.35
CA PRO A 307 4.08 7.44 2.09
C PRO A 307 4.95 7.19 0.87
N PHE A 308 4.89 5.98 0.31
CA PHE A 308 5.70 5.63 -0.86
C PHE A 308 5.04 6.05 -2.17
N GLY A 309 5.74 6.83 -2.98
CA GLY A 309 5.33 7.20 -4.34
C GLY A 309 6.12 8.41 -4.86
N GLY A 310 6.26 8.52 -6.18
CA GLY A 310 7.01 9.60 -6.81
C GLY A 310 6.19 10.85 -7.11
N VAL A 311 6.85 11.85 -7.69
CA VAL A 311 6.24 13.03 -8.32
C VAL A 311 6.63 13.12 -9.80
N GLY A 312 5.95 13.97 -10.57
CA GLY A 312 6.23 14.14 -12.01
C GLY A 312 5.96 12.87 -12.81
N GLY A 313 6.90 12.46 -13.67
CA GLY A 313 6.80 11.23 -14.45
C GLY A 313 6.85 9.95 -13.60
N SER A 314 7.22 10.02 -12.31
CA SER A 314 7.21 8.86 -11.40
C SER A 314 5.87 8.60 -10.71
N GLY A 315 4.85 9.42 -10.96
CA GLY A 315 3.49 9.24 -10.46
C GLY A 315 2.95 10.42 -9.64
N TYR A 316 1.71 10.28 -9.16
CA TYR A 316 0.96 11.33 -8.46
C TYR A 316 0.33 10.87 -7.13
N GLY A 317 0.55 9.62 -6.72
CA GLY A 317 -0.11 8.99 -5.57
C GLY A 317 0.86 8.34 -4.59
N ARG A 318 0.34 7.91 -3.43
CA ARG A 318 1.09 7.22 -2.38
C ARG A 318 0.46 5.85 -2.11
N PHE A 319 1.26 4.81 -1.87
CA PHE A 319 0.75 3.44 -1.66
C PHE A 319 1.14 2.78 -0.33
N ALA A 320 2.05 3.39 0.43
CA ALA A 320 2.41 2.95 1.79
C ALA A 320 1.85 3.92 2.84
N GLY A 321 1.82 3.48 4.10
CA GLY A 321 1.28 4.26 5.21
C GLY A 321 -0.23 4.51 5.16
N GLU A 322 -0.66 5.53 5.90
CA GLU A 322 -2.07 5.94 6.05
C GLU A 322 -2.64 6.47 4.73
N GLU A 323 -1.83 7.20 3.99
CA GLU A 323 -2.10 7.77 2.69
C GLU A 323 -2.37 6.67 1.65
N GLY A 324 -1.56 5.60 1.68
CA GLY A 324 -1.76 4.44 0.82
C GLY A 324 -3.09 3.72 1.04
N LEU A 325 -3.48 3.54 2.30
CA LEU A 325 -4.78 2.94 2.63
C LEU A 325 -5.95 3.85 2.24
N ARG A 326 -5.84 5.15 2.49
CA ARG A 326 -6.88 6.12 2.15
C ARG A 326 -7.03 6.32 0.65
N GLY A 327 -5.95 6.22 -0.11
CA GLY A 327 -5.97 6.27 -1.58
C GLY A 327 -6.80 5.14 -2.21
N LEU A 328 -7.06 4.06 -1.47
CA LEU A 328 -7.94 2.96 -1.89
C LEU A 328 -9.39 3.13 -1.41
N CYS A 329 -9.75 4.32 -0.91
CA CYS A 329 -11.07 4.65 -0.42
C CYS A 329 -11.59 5.95 -1.06
N ASN A 330 -12.89 6.02 -1.30
CA ASN A 330 -13.59 7.26 -1.52
C ASN A 330 -13.75 8.00 -0.18
N ALA A 331 -13.19 9.21 -0.07
CA ALA A 331 -13.39 10.08 1.07
C ALA A 331 -14.74 10.78 0.98
N LYS A 332 -15.72 10.30 1.77
CA LYS A 332 -17.09 10.78 1.75
C LYS A 332 -17.37 11.73 2.90
N SER A 333 -17.70 12.97 2.55
CA SER A 333 -18.13 13.99 3.51
C SER A 333 -19.57 13.73 3.97
N ILE A 334 -19.76 13.72 5.29
CA ILE A 334 -21.07 13.59 5.92
C ILE A 334 -21.27 14.75 6.88
N CYS A 335 -22.31 15.52 6.64
CA CYS A 335 -22.76 16.61 7.50
C CYS A 335 -24.19 16.30 7.96
N ARG A 336 -24.40 16.24 9.28
CA ARG A 336 -25.70 15.93 9.90
C ARG A 336 -26.04 16.91 11.00
N ASP A 337 -27.32 17.09 11.29
CA ASP A 337 -27.75 17.86 12.45
C ASP A 337 -27.47 17.08 13.73
N ARG A 338 -26.78 17.72 14.69
CA ARG A 338 -26.46 17.14 16.00
C ARG A 338 -27.72 16.98 16.86
N ILE A 339 -28.67 17.90 16.71
CA ILE A 339 -29.85 18.03 17.57
C ILE A 339 -31.14 18.08 16.74
N GLY A 340 -31.17 17.37 15.61
CA GLY A 340 -32.32 17.36 14.71
C GLY A 340 -33.61 16.77 15.31
N SER A 341 -33.51 16.08 16.45
CA SER A 341 -34.65 15.62 17.27
C SER A 341 -35.31 16.75 18.07
N LEU A 342 -34.59 17.82 18.41
CA LEU A 342 -35.15 19.03 19.04
C LEU A 342 -35.61 20.06 18.00
N GLY A 343 -35.80 19.66 16.74
CA GLY A 343 -36.28 20.52 15.67
C GLY A 343 -35.23 21.47 15.05
N VAL A 344 -34.01 21.54 15.61
CA VAL A 344 -32.93 22.37 15.07
C VAL A 344 -32.35 21.73 13.82
N ARG A 345 -32.77 22.23 12.66
CA ARG A 345 -32.35 21.77 11.33
C ARG A 345 -31.99 22.97 10.46
N THR A 346 -31.14 22.74 9.47
CA THR A 346 -30.91 23.76 8.43
C THR A 346 -32.13 23.79 7.49
N SER A 347 -33.18 24.48 7.88
CA SER A 347 -34.24 24.87 6.96
C SER A 347 -33.75 26.06 6.14
N ILE A 348 -33.97 26.04 4.83
CA ILE A 348 -33.76 27.22 3.98
C ILE A 348 -34.74 28.31 4.47
N PRO A 349 -34.24 29.44 5.03
CA PRO A 349 -35.10 30.50 5.53
C PRO A 349 -36.03 31.03 4.43
N PRO A 350 -37.29 31.41 4.75
CA PRO A 350 -38.25 31.87 3.75
C PRO A 350 -37.73 32.95 2.79
N PRO A 351 -36.97 33.98 3.23
CA PRO A 351 -36.45 35.00 2.32
C PRO A 351 -35.54 34.45 1.22
N VAL A 352 -34.77 33.39 1.51
CA VAL A 352 -33.79 32.81 0.55
C VAL A 352 -34.33 31.57 -0.18
N ARG A 353 -35.63 31.26 -0.07
CA ARG A 353 -36.22 30.17 -0.84
C ARG A 353 -36.40 30.59 -2.29
N TYR A 354 -36.11 29.66 -3.20
CA TYR A 354 -36.38 29.85 -4.62
C TYR A 354 -37.84 29.51 -4.96
N PRO A 355 -38.51 30.27 -5.83
CA PRO A 355 -38.03 31.53 -6.44
C PRO A 355 -37.94 32.67 -5.41
N VAL A 356 -36.87 33.47 -5.49
CA VAL A 356 -36.63 34.59 -4.55
C VAL A 356 -37.62 35.71 -4.84
N ALA A 357 -38.52 35.98 -3.89
CA ALA A 357 -39.62 36.93 -4.07
C ALA A 357 -39.17 38.41 -4.08
N ASP A 358 -38.16 38.77 -3.28
CA ASP A 358 -37.61 40.13 -3.18
C ASP A 358 -36.09 40.04 -3.03
N GLN A 359 -35.37 40.43 -4.09
CA GLN A 359 -33.91 40.36 -4.14
C GLN A 359 -33.22 41.28 -3.12
N GLU A 360 -33.76 42.48 -2.87
CA GLU A 360 -33.16 43.46 -1.96
C GLU A 360 -33.35 43.03 -0.50
N ARG A 361 -34.55 42.59 -0.14
CA ARG A 361 -34.84 42.04 1.20
C ARG A 361 -33.97 40.80 1.47
N THR A 362 -33.87 39.91 0.49
CA THR A 362 -33.08 38.68 0.58
C THR A 362 -31.58 38.99 0.72
N TRP A 363 -31.08 39.93 -0.08
CA TRP A 363 -29.70 40.41 0.02
C TRP A 363 -29.41 40.96 1.43
N ARG A 364 -30.25 41.84 1.98
CA ARG A 364 -30.08 42.38 3.33
C ARG A 364 -30.14 41.30 4.42
N PHE A 365 -31.04 40.33 4.28
CA PHE A 365 -31.12 39.18 5.17
C PHE A 365 -29.82 38.34 5.15
N THR A 366 -29.33 37.98 3.95
CA THR A 366 -28.09 37.20 3.80
C THR A 366 -26.85 37.97 4.26
N ARG A 367 -26.78 39.28 4.00
CA ARG A 367 -25.74 40.15 4.56
C ARG A 367 -25.75 40.13 6.09
N GLY A 368 -26.94 40.16 6.70
CA GLY A 368 -27.11 40.00 8.14
C GLY A 368 -26.53 38.69 8.68
N ILE A 369 -26.76 37.57 7.98
CA ILE A 369 -26.18 36.25 8.33
C ILE A 369 -24.64 36.31 8.31
N VAL A 370 -24.06 36.91 7.26
CA VAL A 370 -22.60 37.03 7.13
C VAL A 370 -22.03 37.91 8.24
N ASP A 371 -22.64 39.08 8.49
CA ASP A 371 -22.17 40.00 9.53
C ASP A 371 -22.30 39.40 10.94
N LEU A 372 -23.35 38.63 11.22
CA LEU A 372 -23.51 37.90 12.49
C LEU A 372 -22.45 36.79 12.66
N GLY A 373 -22.22 36.00 11.60
CA GLY A 373 -21.30 34.87 11.65
C GLY A 373 -19.82 35.25 11.63
N TYR A 374 -19.47 36.29 10.87
CA TYR A 374 -18.10 36.62 10.49
C TYR A 374 -17.69 38.07 10.77
N GLY A 375 -18.58 38.91 11.32
CA GLY A 375 -18.24 40.26 11.73
C GLY A 375 -17.12 40.28 12.76
N LEU A 376 -16.05 41.05 12.50
CA LEU A 376 -14.87 41.12 13.37
C LEU A 376 -15.15 41.82 14.71
N SER A 377 -16.16 42.70 14.78
CA SER A 377 -16.54 43.43 16.00
C SER A 377 -17.91 42.98 16.53
N LEU A 378 -18.12 43.11 17.84
CA LEU A 378 -19.42 42.85 18.47
C LEU A 378 -20.53 43.75 17.90
N GLY A 379 -20.21 45.01 17.61
CA GLY A 379 -21.15 45.93 16.95
C GLY A 379 -21.60 45.44 15.58
N ARG A 380 -20.68 44.90 14.78
CA ARG A 380 -21.00 44.33 13.45
C ARG A 380 -21.82 43.05 13.53
N LYS A 381 -21.54 42.20 14.53
CA LYS A 381 -22.37 41.02 14.79
C LYS A 381 -23.79 41.42 15.23
N GLY A 382 -23.89 42.44 16.08
CA GLY A 382 -25.17 43.04 16.51
C GLY A 382 -25.96 43.64 15.35
N SER A 383 -25.31 44.40 14.45
CA SER A 383 -25.96 44.90 13.24
C SER A 383 -26.40 43.78 12.30
N GLY A 384 -25.63 42.68 12.23
CA GLY A 384 -25.98 41.49 11.48
C GLY A 384 -27.25 40.82 12.00
N LEU A 385 -27.35 40.62 13.32
CA LEU A 385 -28.54 40.08 13.98
C LEU A 385 -29.78 40.96 13.73
N TRP A 386 -29.63 42.28 13.87
CA TRP A 386 -30.70 43.24 13.59
C TRP A 386 -31.13 43.21 12.11
N GLY A 387 -30.15 43.15 11.19
CA GLY A 387 -30.38 43.02 9.76
C GLY A 387 -31.14 41.74 9.40
N MET A 388 -30.83 40.62 10.05
CA MET A 388 -31.61 39.38 9.90
C MET A 388 -33.04 39.55 10.41
N ALA A 389 -33.22 40.05 11.64
CA ALA A 389 -34.55 40.16 12.25
C ALA A 389 -35.50 41.08 11.46
N ARG A 390 -34.98 42.17 10.87
CA ARG A 390 -35.76 43.12 10.07
C ARG A 390 -36.17 42.58 8.69
N ASN A 391 -35.43 41.60 8.15
CA ASN A 391 -35.60 41.10 6.78
C ASN A 391 -35.99 39.61 6.72
N ALA A 392 -36.04 38.91 7.85
CA ALA A 392 -36.61 37.56 8.02
C ALA A 392 -38.08 37.54 7.61
#